data_AF-A0A3P6EE21-F1
#
_entry.id   AF-A0A3P6EE21-F1
#
_cell.length_a   1.000
_cell.length_b   1.000
_cell.length_c   1.000
_cell.angle_alpha   90.00
_cell.angle_beta   90.00
_cell.angle_gamma   90.00
#
_symmetry.space_group_name_H-M   'P 1'
#
loop_
_entity.id
_entity.type
_entity.pdbx_description
1 polymer ?
#
loop_
_entity_poly.entity_id
_entity_poly.type
_entity_poly.pdbx_seq_one_letter_code
_entity_poly.pdbx_strand_id
1 'polypeptide(L)' 'MQIFVKTLTGKTITLEVESSVTIENVKAKIQDKEGIPAEVDLCRQAT' A
#
# COMPACT_ATOMS: atom_id res chain seq x y z
N MET A 1 4.06 -16.94 -0.18
CA MET A 1 3.79 -16.67 1.26
C MET A 1 2.65 -15.65 1.34
N GLN A 2 1.81 -15.69 2.37
CA GLN A 2 0.70 -14.76 2.50
C GLN A 2 0.88 -13.91 3.75
N ILE A 3 0.66 -12.60 3.61
CA ILE A 3 0.71 -11.64 4.72
C ILE A 3 -0.63 -10.91 4.84
N PHE A 4 -0.98 -10.57 6.09
CA PHE A 4 -2.18 -9.80 6.42
C PHE A 4 -1.76 -8.40 6.84
N VAL A 5 -2.19 -7.41 6.07
CA VAL A 5 -1.90 -6.01 6.35
C VAL A 5 -3.19 -5.34 6.81
N LYS A 6 -3.16 -4.77 8.01
CA LYS A 6 -4.26 -3.95 8.52
C LYS A 6 -3.97 -2.49 8.20
N THR A 7 -4.83 -1.87 7.40
CA THR A 7 -4.67 -0.47 7.01
C THR A 7 -5.28 0.46 8.05
N LEU A 8 -4.94 1.75 8.01
CA LEU A 8 -5.41 2.75 8.98
C LEU A 8 -6.93 2.93 8.93
N THR A 9 -7.56 2.61 7.80
CA THR A 9 -9.03 2.58 7.62
C THR A 9 -9.67 1.35 8.27
N GLY A 10 -8.89 0.44 8.85
CA GLY A 10 -9.38 -0.77 9.50
C GLY A 10 -9.67 -1.92 8.53
N LYS A 11 -9.31 -1.79 7.24
CA LYS A 11 -9.44 -2.85 6.25
C LYS A 11 -8.27 -3.82 6.35
N THR A 12 -8.57 -5.11 6.26
CA THR A 12 -7.55 -6.15 6.20
C THR A 12 -7.34 -6.56 4.76
N ILE A 13 -6.10 -6.44 4.27
CA ILE A 13 -5.71 -6.82 2.91
C ILE A 13 -4.85 -8.06 2.99
N THR A 14 -5.17 -9.05 2.16
CA THR A 14 -4.36 -10.24 1.93
C THR A 14 -3.44 -10.02 0.73
N LEU A 15 -2.14 -10.18 0.96
CA LEU A 15 -1.11 -10.06 -0.06
C LEU A 15 -0.31 -11.34 -0.16
N GLU A 16 -0.23 -11.86 -1.38
CA GLU A 16 0.67 -12.94 -1.73
C GLU A 16 2.03 -12.36 -2.12
N VAL A 17 3.05 -12.74 -1.36
CA VAL A 17 4.44 -12.30 -1.54
C VAL A 17 5.35 -13.51 -1.64
N GLU A 18 6.36 -13.41 -2.50
CA GLU A 18 7.46 -14.38 -2.50
C GLU A 18 8.54 -13.96 -1.51
N SER A 19 9.35 -14.91 -1.03
CA SER A 19 10.46 -14.62 -0.11
C SER A 19 11.55 -13.72 -0.71
N SER A 20 11.52 -13.55 -2.03
CA SER A 20 12.36 -12.63 -2.82
C SER A 20 11.83 -11.20 -2.87
N VAL A 21 10.59 -10.94 -2.43
CA VAL A 21 9.95 -9.63 -2.51
C VAL A 21 10.45 -8.72 -1.39
N THR A 22 10.91 -7.53 -1.77
CA THR A 22 11.36 -6.50 -0.82
C THR A 22 10.19 -5.76 -0.18
N ILE A 23 10.42 -5.20 1.01
CA ILE A 23 9.42 -4.42 1.75
C ILE A 23 8.93 -3.20 0.95
N GLU A 24 9.77 -2.59 0.12
CA GLU A 24 9.38 -1.48 -0.75
C GLU A 24 8.34 -1.93 -1.79
N ASN A 25 8.57 -3.08 -2.43
CA ASN A 25 7.63 -3.63 -3.39
C ASN A 25 6.32 -4.07 -2.72
N VAL A 26 6.37 -4.54 -1.47
CA VAL A 26 5.16 -4.80 -0.67
C VAL A 26 4.36 -3.52 -0.42
N LYS A 27 5.03 -2.42 -0.05
CA LYS A 27 4.37 -1.10 0.15
C LYS A 27 3.67 -0.62 -1.12
N ALA A 28 4.34 -0.70 -2.27
CA ALA A 28 3.75 -0.34 -3.56
C ALA A 28 2.50 -1.17 -3.89
N LYS A 29 2.57 -2.50 -3.69
CA LYS A 29 1.41 -3.40 -3.90
C LYS A 29 0.25 -3.12 -2.95
N ILE A 30 0.51 -2.67 -1.72
CA ILE A 30 -0.53 -2.26 -0.76
C ILE A 30 -1.19 -0.96 -1.23
N GLN A 31 -0.41 0.04 -1.65
CA GLN A 31 -0.93 1.33 -2.13
C GLN A 31 -1.80 1.15 -3.38
N ASP A 32 -1.38 0.30 -4.31
CA ASP A 32 -2.13 -0.06 -5.52
C ASP A 32 -3.48 -0.73 -5.18
N LYS A 33 -3.48 -1.69 -4.23
CA LYS A 33 -4.70 -2.38 -3.78
C LYS A 33 -5.64 -1.54 -2.90
N GLU A 34 -5.11 -0.58 -2.16
CA GLU A 34 -5.93 0.41 -1.46
C GLU A 34 -6.55 1.42 -2.42
N GLY A 35 -6.07 1.49 -3.67
CA GLY A 35 -6.53 2.49 -4.64
C GLY A 35 -6.24 3.91 -4.17
N ILE A 36 -5.17 4.08 -3.39
CA ILE A 36 -4.64 5.39 -3.04
C ILE A 36 -3.60 5.67 -4.14
N PRO A 37 -3.97 6.32 -5.28
CA PRO A 37 -2.95 7.02 -6.05
C PRO A 37 -2.20 7.90 -5.05
N ALA A 38 -0.93 8.19 -5.27
CA ALA A 38 -0.13 9.04 -4.38
C ALA A 38 -0.69 10.48 -4.27
N GLU A 39 -1.92 10.66 -3.80
CA GLU A 39 -2.71 11.86 -3.62
C GLU A 39 -2.43 12.49 -2.25
N VAL A 40 -1.22 12.24 -1.74
CA VAL A 40 -0.59 13.14 -0.77
C VAL A 40 0.38 14.11 -1.45
N ASP A 41 0.45 14.11 -2.78
CA ASP A 41 1.16 15.12 -3.57
C ASP A 41 0.23 16.23 -4.14
N LEU A 42 -1.11 16.08 -4.02
CA LEU A 42 -2.06 17.06 -4.57
C LEU A 42 -2.56 18.12 -3.56
N CYS A 43 -1.94 18.26 -2.39
CA CYS A 43 -2.39 19.22 -1.36
C CYS A 43 -1.43 20.41 -1.10
N ARG A 44 -0.29 20.52 -1.80
CA ARG A 44 0.69 21.60 -1.55
C ARG A 44 0.98 22.58 -2.69
N GLN A 45 0.17 22.56 -3.75
CA GLN A 45 0.21 23.58 -4.81
C GLN A 45 -1.06 24.45 -4.85
N ALA A 46 -1.70 24.65 -3.70
CA ALA A 46 -2.74 25.65 -3.52
C ALA A 46 -2.31 26.65 -2.43
N THR A 47 -1.31 27.47 -2.76
CA THR A 47 -1.09 28.80 -2.18
C THR A 47 -0.48 29.66 -3.27
#